data_AF-K1SYE7-F1
#
_entry.id   AF-K1SYE7-F1
#
_cell.length_a   1.000
_cell.length_b   1.000
_cell.length_c   1.000
_cell.angle_alpha   90.00
_cell.angle_beta   90.00
_cell.angle_gamma   90.00
#
_symmetry.space_group_name_H-M   'P 1'
#
loop_
_entity.id
_entity.type
_entity.pdbx_description
1 polymer ?
#
loop_
_entity_poly.entity_id
_entity_poly.type
_entity_poly.pdbx_seq_one_letter_code
_entity_poly.pdbx_strand_id
1 'polypeptide(L)'
;MDGVILDNGVSGNTTADWDAGANNASDYGNELKNLNPDDFETVSVLKGAAATALYGSRGLNGAVVITTKSGKGTQGLGISVSQTFGIDHAFKTPDIQTLYGPGYMPGQSDADQNGSIWDAHQFTVNQNGEHTLVGVPNFGFGPKYDGSQIRNYDGTWTTYSPRK
;
A
#
# COMPACT_ATOMS: atom_id res chain seq x y z
N MET A 1 14.62 20.63 20.83
CA MET A 1 15.74 19.71 21.13
C MET A 1 16.76 20.49 21.94
N ASP A 2 17.07 20.04 23.15
CA ASP A 2 18.07 20.67 24.02
C ASP A 2 17.87 22.19 24.19
N GLY A 3 16.61 22.61 24.32
CA GLY A 3 16.22 24.03 24.45
C GLY A 3 16.09 24.80 23.14
N VAL A 4 16.58 24.28 22.01
CA VAL A 4 16.42 24.89 20.68
C VAL A 4 15.12 24.43 20.03
N ILE A 5 14.38 25.37 19.43
CA ILE A 5 13.16 25.07 18.66
C ILE A 5 13.57 24.56 17.29
N LEU A 6 13.12 23.34 16.95
CA LEU A 6 13.27 22.77 15.62
C LEU A 6 12.06 23.11 14.77
N ASP A 7 12.28 23.24 13.47
CA ASP A 7 11.20 23.29 12.50
C ASP A 7 10.59 21.90 12.28
N ASN A 8 9.33 21.87 11.88
CA ASN A 8 8.57 20.65 11.57
C ASN A 8 7.75 20.86 10.29
N GLY A 9 8.34 21.54 9.32
CA GLY A 9 7.83 21.64 7.97
C GLY A 9 7.74 20.26 7.33
N VAL A 10 6.67 20.03 6.58
CA VAL A 10 6.54 18.84 5.72
C VAL A 10 6.93 19.21 4.31
N SER A 11 7.66 18.31 3.64
CA SER A 11 8.11 18.51 2.27
C SER A 11 7.43 17.51 1.34
N GLY A 12 6.88 17.97 0.22
CA GLY A 12 6.11 17.11 -0.66
C GLY A 12 5.04 17.83 -1.47
N ASN A 13 4.53 17.18 -2.50
CA ASN A 13 3.34 17.65 -3.21
C ASN A 13 2.11 17.07 -2.49
N THR A 14 1.39 17.92 -1.75
CA THR A 14 0.28 17.54 -0.86
C THR A 14 -1.09 17.56 -1.54
N THR A 15 -1.13 17.72 -2.86
CA THR A 15 -2.39 17.82 -3.61
C THR A 15 -2.99 16.42 -3.81
N ALA A 16 -4.08 16.12 -3.11
CA ALA A 16 -4.85 14.86 -3.24
C ALA A 16 -5.91 14.94 -4.36
N ASP A 17 -5.58 15.58 -5.49
CA ASP A 17 -6.51 15.79 -6.60
C ASP A 17 -6.49 14.62 -7.60
N TRP A 18 -7.63 14.31 -8.23
CA TRP A 18 -7.79 13.21 -9.18
C TRP A 18 -6.94 13.40 -10.45
N ASP A 19 -6.47 14.64 -10.72
CA ASP A 19 -5.51 14.96 -11.80
C ASP A 19 -4.03 14.70 -11.41
N ALA A 20 -3.78 14.07 -10.26
CA ALA A 20 -2.44 13.71 -9.78
C ALA A 20 -1.73 12.62 -10.61
N GLY A 21 -2.28 12.19 -11.75
CA GLY A 21 -1.52 11.46 -12.76
C GLY A 21 -0.37 12.28 -13.35
N ALA A 22 -0.51 13.62 -13.36
CA ALA A 22 0.54 14.55 -13.79
C ALA A 22 1.39 15.10 -12.61
N ASN A 23 0.86 15.07 -11.39
CA ASN A 23 1.45 15.69 -10.21
C ASN A 23 1.77 14.61 -9.18
N ASN A 24 3.00 14.13 -9.21
CA ASN A 24 3.59 13.10 -8.35
C ASN A 24 3.39 13.43 -6.85
N ALA A 25 2.22 13.12 -6.31
CA ALA A 25 1.85 13.33 -4.91
C ALA A 25 2.80 12.50 -4.04
N SER A 26 3.80 13.18 -3.48
CA SER A 26 4.92 12.57 -2.78
C SER A 26 5.00 13.26 -1.43
N ASP A 27 4.98 12.49 -0.35
CA ASP A 27 5.30 12.96 0.99
C ASP A 27 6.74 12.56 1.30
N TYR A 28 7.64 13.54 1.32
CA TYR A 28 9.03 13.31 1.69
C TYR A 28 9.24 13.37 3.21
N GLY A 29 8.19 13.58 4.00
CA GLY A 29 8.24 13.71 5.45
C GLY A 29 8.69 15.09 5.93
N ASN A 30 9.04 15.16 7.21
CA ASN A 30 9.41 16.40 7.93
C ASN A 30 10.90 16.44 8.31
N GLU A 31 11.39 17.56 8.84
CA GLU A 31 12.78 17.66 9.30
C GLU A 31 13.09 16.75 10.50
N LEU A 32 12.07 16.37 11.29
CA LEU A 32 12.24 15.55 12.49
C LEU A 32 12.67 14.11 12.16
N LYS A 33 12.42 13.60 10.95
CA LYS A 33 12.87 12.28 10.50
C LYS A 33 14.40 12.11 10.49
N ASN A 34 15.13 13.23 10.43
CA ASN A 34 16.60 13.25 10.40
C ASN A 34 17.21 13.09 11.80
N LEU A 35 16.39 13.08 12.85
CA LEU A 35 16.86 12.87 14.22
C LEU A 35 16.96 11.37 14.50
N ASN A 36 18.09 10.96 15.05
CA ASN A 36 18.26 9.59 15.50
C ASN A 36 17.59 9.39 16.87
N PRO A 37 16.57 8.53 17.01
CA PRO A 37 15.92 8.29 18.29
C PRO A 37 16.85 7.66 19.33
N ASP A 38 17.92 6.98 18.92
CA ASP A 38 18.89 6.39 19.85
C ASP A 38 19.69 7.45 20.62
N ASP A 39 19.73 8.70 20.14
CA ASP A 39 20.41 9.80 20.81
C ASP A 39 19.54 10.48 21.87
N PHE A 40 18.26 10.11 21.98
CA PHE A 40 17.33 10.72 22.94
C PHE A 40 17.51 10.14 24.34
N GLU A 41 17.73 11.00 25.32
CA GLU A 41 17.73 10.67 26.75
C GLU A 41 16.31 10.74 27.32
N THR A 42 15.57 11.81 27.00
CA THR A 42 14.17 11.94 27.39
C THR A 42 13.33 12.59 26.28
N VAL A 43 12.05 12.19 26.21
CA VAL A 43 11.03 12.80 25.36
C VAL A 43 9.83 13.13 26.23
N SER A 44 9.55 14.42 26.42
CA SER A 44 8.46 14.93 27.26
C SER A 44 7.47 15.73 26.44
N VAL A 45 6.17 15.54 26.66
CA VAL A 45 5.11 16.29 25.97
C VAL A 45 4.49 17.30 26.93
N LEU A 46 4.72 18.59 26.67
CA LEU A 46 4.09 19.69 27.39
C LEU A 46 2.76 20.04 26.73
N LYS A 47 1.69 20.10 27.54
CA LYS A 47 0.32 20.39 27.08
C LYS A 47 -0.18 21.71 27.66
N GLY A 48 -0.94 22.46 26.88
CA GLY A 48 -1.63 23.67 27.32
C GLY A 48 -0.67 24.77 27.80
N ALA A 49 -1.04 25.44 28.90
CA ALA A 49 -0.35 26.64 29.39
C ALA A 49 1.13 26.43 29.76
N ALA A 50 1.53 25.21 30.13
CA ALA A 50 2.91 24.90 30.47
C ALA A 50 3.86 25.02 29.26
N ALA A 51 3.36 24.74 28.05
CA ALA A 51 4.15 24.84 26.82
C ALA A 51 4.32 26.29 26.35
N THR A 52 3.25 27.09 26.41
CA THR A 52 3.28 28.50 25.99
C THR A 52 4.08 29.37 26.95
N ALA A 53 4.13 29.04 28.24
CA ALA A 53 4.94 29.76 29.22
C ALA A 53 6.45 29.69 28.92
N LEU A 54 6.93 28.56 28.38
CA LEU A 54 8.35 28.34 28.09
C LEU A 54 8.72 28.65 26.63
N TYR A 55 7.82 28.36 25.68
CA TYR A 55 8.12 28.42 24.24
C TYR A 55 7.27 29.45 23.46
N GLY A 56 6.50 30.26 24.17
CA GLY A 56 5.71 31.36 23.59
C GLY A 56 4.61 30.89 22.65
N SER A 57 4.31 31.70 21.63
CA SER A 57 3.23 31.43 20.66
C SER A 57 3.42 30.11 19.89
N ARG A 58 4.67 29.67 19.69
CA ARG A 58 4.97 28.38 19.03
C ARG A 58 4.56 27.17 19.87
N GLY A 59 4.43 27.33 21.19
CA GLY A 59 3.94 26.29 22.11
C GLY A 59 2.41 26.25 22.26
N LEU A 60 1.65 27.03 21.48
CA LEU A 60 0.19 27.08 21.58
C LEU A 60 -0.47 25.72 21.39
N ASN A 61 0.04 24.93 20.44
CA ASN A 61 -0.43 23.58 20.15
C ASN A 61 0.26 22.51 21.01
N GLY A 62 0.97 22.91 22.06
CA GLY A 62 1.85 22.06 22.87
C GLY A 62 3.30 22.08 22.40
N ALA A 63 4.18 21.39 23.14
CA ALA A 63 5.59 21.24 22.79
C ALA A 63 6.09 19.83 23.10
N VAL A 64 6.85 19.24 22.18
CA VAL A 64 7.61 18.02 22.42
C VAL A 64 9.04 18.42 22.77
N VAL A 65 9.43 18.19 24.01
CA VAL A 65 10.76 18.50 24.54
C VAL A 65 11.60 17.23 24.50
N ILE A 66 12.63 17.26 23.66
CA ILE A 66 13.62 16.18 23.52
C ILE A 66 14.92 16.67 24.14
N THR A 67 15.48 15.85 25.03
CA THR A 67 16.82 16.02 25.58
C THR A 67 17.72 14.90 25.07
N THR A 68 18.89 15.24 24.53
CA THR A 68 19.86 14.26 24.03
C THR A 68 20.75 13.69 25.12
N LYS A 69 21.25 12.48 24.89
CA LYS A 69 22.23 11.83 25.76
C LYS A 69 23.50 12.66 25.80
N SER A 70 23.91 13.05 26.99
CA SER A 70 25.21 13.67 27.25
C SER A 70 26.22 12.65 27.79
N GLY A 71 27.51 12.93 27.63
CA GLY A 71 28.57 12.07 28.15
C GLY A 71 28.52 11.98 29.68
N LYS A 72 28.10 10.83 30.20
CA LYS A 72 28.18 10.51 31.63
C LYS A 72 29.45 9.70 31.84
N GLY A 73 30.20 10.01 32.91
CA GLY A 73 31.40 9.27 33.29
C GLY A 73 31.08 7.78 33.40
N THR A 74 31.44 7.01 32.36
CA THR A 74 31.14 5.58 32.25
C THR A 74 32.40 4.80 32.58
N GLN A 75 32.23 3.66 33.26
CA GLN A 75 33.34 2.73 33.48
C GLN A 75 33.63 2.00 32.16
N GLY A 76 34.86 2.15 31.64
CA GLY A 76 35.28 1.53 30.38
C GLY A 76 35.19 2.48 29.17
N LEU A 77 35.13 1.92 27.97
CA LEU A 77 35.21 2.67 26.70
C LEU A 77 33.86 3.26 26.22
N GLY A 78 32.73 2.92 26.85
CA GLY A 78 31.43 3.52 26.54
C GLY A 78 30.85 3.21 25.14
N ILE A 79 31.20 2.06 24.54
CA ILE A 79 30.78 1.70 23.17
C ILE A 79 29.45 0.92 23.21
N SER A 80 28.48 1.34 22.39
CA SER A 80 27.20 0.64 22.19
C SER A 80 26.98 0.38 20.70
N VAL A 81 26.54 -0.82 20.35
CA VAL A 81 26.22 -1.23 18.97
C VAL A 81 24.82 -1.85 18.96
N SER A 82 23.97 -1.37 18.07
CA SER A 82 22.60 -1.87 17.86
C SER A 82 22.44 -2.34 16.41
N GLN A 83 21.76 -3.47 16.21
CA GLN A 83 21.41 -3.99 14.88
C GLN A 83 19.94 -4.41 14.87
N THR A 84 19.20 -3.96 13.87
CA THR A 84 17.77 -4.27 13.70
C THR A 84 17.52 -4.74 12.28
N PHE A 85 16.66 -5.75 12.13
CA PHE A 85 16.23 -6.30 10.84
C PHE A 85 14.70 -6.26 10.76
N GLY A 86 14.17 -5.77 9.63
CA GLY A 86 12.73 -5.64 9.39
C GLY A 86 12.34 -6.16 8.02
N ILE A 87 11.15 -6.77 7.92
CA ILE A 87 10.52 -7.22 6.67
C ILE A 87 9.13 -6.60 6.61
N ASP A 88 8.86 -5.87 5.53
CA ASP A 88 7.55 -5.30 5.27
C ASP A 88 6.72 -6.22 4.37
N HIS A 89 5.41 -6.29 4.64
CA HIS A 89 4.43 -6.95 3.79
C HIS A 89 3.17 -6.09 3.68
N ALA A 90 2.43 -6.26 2.58
CA ALA A 90 1.17 -5.54 2.40
C ALA A 90 0.18 -5.93 3.51
N PHE A 91 -0.24 -4.95 4.31
CA PHE A 91 -1.14 -5.18 5.44
C PHE A 91 -2.57 -5.54 4.99
N LYS A 92 -3.05 -4.88 3.94
CA LYS A 92 -4.41 -5.08 3.42
C LYS A 92 -4.48 -4.70 1.96
N THR A 93 -5.12 -5.56 1.18
CA THR A 93 -5.53 -5.27 -0.19
C THR A 93 -7.04 -5.13 -0.25
N PRO A 94 -7.58 -4.45 -1.27
CA PRO A 94 -9.01 -4.49 -1.54
C PRO A 94 -9.49 -5.93 -1.75
N ASP A 95 -10.69 -6.23 -1.29
CA ASP A 95 -11.34 -7.50 -1.60
C ASP A 95 -11.69 -7.52 -3.09
N ILE A 96 -11.07 -8.42 -3.84
CA ILE A 96 -11.39 -8.66 -5.24
C ILE A 96 -12.37 -9.82 -5.38
N GLN A 97 -13.24 -9.75 -6.39
CA GLN A 97 -14.14 -10.85 -6.67
C GLN A 97 -13.34 -12.09 -7.10
N THR A 98 -13.73 -13.24 -6.58
CA THR A 98 -13.09 -14.54 -6.84
C THR A 98 -14.14 -15.59 -7.26
N LEU A 99 -15.30 -15.13 -7.72
CA LEU A 99 -16.42 -15.99 -8.09
C LEU A 99 -16.46 -16.28 -9.59
N TYR A 100 -16.15 -15.28 -10.42
CA TYR A 100 -16.21 -15.38 -11.86
C TYR A 100 -14.83 -15.12 -12.47
N GLY A 101 -14.50 -15.85 -13.53
CA GLY A 101 -13.29 -15.56 -14.30
C GLY A 101 -13.50 -14.44 -15.33
N PRO A 102 -12.51 -14.24 -16.20
CA PRO A 102 -12.60 -13.29 -17.30
C PRO A 102 -13.64 -13.75 -18.31
N GLY A 103 -14.33 -12.80 -18.94
CA GLY A 103 -15.32 -13.10 -19.97
C GLY A 103 -15.71 -11.88 -20.81
N TYR A 104 -16.53 -12.16 -21.82
CA TYR A 104 -17.14 -11.16 -22.68
C TYR A 104 -18.23 -10.40 -21.92
N MET A 105 -18.46 -9.15 -22.32
CA MET A 105 -19.67 -8.45 -21.90
C MET A 105 -20.88 -9.07 -22.63
N PRO A 106 -22.03 -9.23 -21.96
CA PRO A 106 -23.27 -9.64 -22.63
C PRO A 106 -23.57 -8.75 -23.83
N GLY A 107 -23.87 -9.36 -24.97
CA GLY A 107 -24.14 -8.70 -26.24
C GLY A 107 -22.90 -8.47 -27.13
N GLN A 108 -21.70 -8.83 -26.68
CA GLN A 108 -20.46 -8.60 -27.44
C GLN A 108 -20.07 -9.78 -28.36
N SER A 109 -20.19 -11.01 -27.88
CA SER A 109 -19.80 -12.21 -28.61
C SER A 109 -20.52 -13.43 -28.08
N ASP A 110 -20.75 -14.41 -28.94
CA ASP A 110 -21.26 -15.75 -28.60
C ASP A 110 -20.04 -16.68 -28.45
N ALA A 111 -19.53 -16.80 -27.22
CA ALA A 111 -18.21 -17.37 -26.96
C ALA A 111 -18.17 -18.90 -27.09
N ASP A 112 -19.30 -19.57 -26.89
CA ASP A 112 -19.47 -21.02 -27.00
C ASP A 112 -20.16 -21.44 -28.32
N GLN A 113 -20.52 -20.47 -29.18
CA GLN A 113 -21.18 -20.68 -30.47
C GLN A 113 -22.56 -21.35 -30.34
N ASN A 114 -23.26 -21.15 -29.22
CA ASN A 114 -24.57 -21.75 -28.95
C ASN A 114 -25.76 -20.95 -29.55
N GLY A 115 -25.48 -19.77 -30.14
CA GLY A 115 -26.45 -18.86 -30.74
C GLY A 115 -26.91 -17.71 -29.84
N SER A 116 -26.42 -17.61 -28.60
CA SER A 116 -26.83 -16.60 -27.62
C SER A 116 -25.68 -15.67 -27.22
N ILE A 117 -25.62 -14.49 -27.84
CA ILE A 117 -24.67 -13.43 -27.44
C ILE A 117 -24.96 -12.82 -26.07
N TRP A 118 -26.12 -13.09 -25.47
CA TRP A 118 -26.59 -12.44 -24.23
C TRP A 118 -26.28 -13.24 -22.97
N ASP A 119 -25.73 -14.44 -23.11
CA ASP A 119 -25.29 -15.21 -21.96
C ASP A 119 -23.96 -14.65 -21.44
N ALA A 120 -23.98 -14.13 -20.21
CA ALA A 120 -22.82 -13.52 -19.56
C ALA A 120 -21.75 -14.53 -19.16
N HIS A 121 -22.11 -15.82 -19.02
CA HIS A 121 -21.30 -16.81 -18.32
C HIS A 121 -20.83 -17.95 -19.25
N GLN A 122 -20.59 -17.64 -20.52
CA GLN A 122 -20.13 -18.59 -21.52
C GLN A 122 -18.62 -18.84 -21.46
N PHE A 123 -18.23 -20.11 -21.54
CA PHE A 123 -16.83 -20.47 -21.78
C PHE A 123 -16.47 -20.23 -23.24
N THR A 124 -15.30 -19.65 -23.49
CA THR A 124 -14.73 -19.66 -24.84
C THR A 124 -14.23 -21.05 -25.18
N VAL A 125 -14.60 -21.54 -26.36
CA VAL A 125 -14.19 -22.85 -26.86
C VAL A 125 -13.16 -22.71 -27.98
N ASN A 126 -12.15 -23.58 -27.98
CA ASN A 126 -11.18 -23.66 -29.09
C ASN A 126 -11.75 -24.47 -30.27
N GLN A 127 -10.98 -24.62 -31.35
CA GLN A 127 -11.39 -25.41 -32.53
C GLN A 127 -11.70 -26.88 -32.22
N ASN A 128 -11.19 -27.42 -31.10
CA ASN A 128 -11.44 -28.78 -30.64
C ASN A 128 -12.65 -28.87 -29.69
N GLY A 129 -13.35 -27.76 -29.43
CA GLY A 129 -14.45 -27.70 -28.46
C GLY A 129 -14.00 -27.69 -27.00
N GLU A 130 -12.71 -27.53 -26.72
CA GLU A 130 -12.18 -27.46 -25.35
C GLU A 130 -12.32 -26.04 -24.80
N HIS A 131 -12.70 -25.90 -23.52
CA HIS A 131 -12.71 -24.62 -22.84
C HIS A 131 -11.29 -24.00 -22.84
N THR A 132 -11.22 -22.70 -23.11
CA THR A 132 -9.95 -21.98 -23.21
C THR A 132 -10.04 -20.57 -22.66
N LEU A 133 -8.94 -20.11 -22.06
CA LEU A 133 -8.70 -18.72 -21.69
C LEU A 133 -7.95 -17.96 -22.81
N VAL A 134 -7.50 -18.66 -23.85
CA VAL A 134 -6.82 -18.05 -25.00
C VAL A 134 -7.81 -17.17 -25.76
N GLY A 135 -7.50 -15.86 -25.85
CA GLY A 135 -8.31 -14.88 -26.57
C GLY A 135 -9.52 -14.36 -25.78
N VAL A 136 -9.71 -14.77 -24.53
CA VAL A 136 -10.81 -14.30 -23.68
C VAL A 136 -10.53 -12.87 -23.19
N PRO A 137 -11.42 -11.89 -23.45
CA PRO A 137 -11.26 -10.53 -22.95
C PRO A 137 -11.49 -10.45 -21.45
N ASN A 138 -10.98 -9.39 -20.82
CA ASN A 138 -11.15 -9.12 -19.39
C ASN A 138 -12.06 -7.90 -19.14
N PHE A 139 -13.06 -7.70 -20.01
CA PHE A 139 -13.99 -6.55 -19.93
C PHE A 139 -15.28 -6.87 -19.17
N GLY A 140 -15.55 -8.15 -18.90
CA GLY A 140 -16.73 -8.60 -18.15
C GLY A 140 -16.42 -9.79 -17.25
N PHE A 141 -17.42 -10.16 -16.44
CA PHE A 141 -17.39 -11.38 -15.63
C PHE A 141 -17.88 -12.54 -16.47
N GLY A 142 -16.99 -13.50 -16.72
CA GLY A 142 -17.28 -14.72 -17.47
C GLY A 142 -17.87 -15.82 -16.59
N PRO A 143 -17.63 -17.10 -16.95
CA PRO A 143 -18.11 -18.25 -16.21
C PRO A 143 -17.69 -18.23 -14.74
N LYS A 144 -18.50 -18.86 -13.90
CA LYS A 144 -18.16 -19.07 -12.49
C LYS A 144 -16.98 -20.04 -12.40
N TYR A 145 -16.02 -19.76 -11.52
CA TYR A 145 -14.96 -20.72 -11.22
C TYR A 145 -15.54 -22.02 -10.65
N ASP A 146 -15.29 -23.13 -11.33
CA ASP A 146 -15.86 -24.44 -11.04
C ASP A 146 -14.79 -25.54 -10.83
N GLY A 147 -13.51 -25.21 -11.01
CA GLY A 147 -12.41 -26.17 -10.90
C GLY A 147 -12.27 -27.10 -12.11
N SER A 148 -12.97 -26.83 -13.22
CA SER A 148 -12.81 -27.59 -14.46
C SER A 148 -11.41 -27.41 -15.07
N GLN A 149 -11.01 -28.35 -15.92
CA GLN A 149 -9.78 -28.20 -16.70
C GLN A 149 -10.03 -27.24 -17.86
N ILE A 150 -9.17 -26.24 -17.99
CA ILE A 150 -9.24 -25.23 -19.03
C ILE A 150 -7.86 -25.00 -19.63
N ARG A 151 -7.80 -24.69 -20.93
CA ARG A 151 -6.56 -24.21 -21.55
C ARG A 151 -6.24 -22.81 -21.03
N ASN A 152 -5.08 -22.66 -20.41
CA ASN A 152 -4.58 -21.38 -19.93
C ASN A 152 -4.18 -20.46 -21.11
N TYR A 153 -3.90 -19.19 -20.83
CA TYR A 153 -3.47 -18.20 -21.85
C TYR A 153 -2.22 -18.61 -22.64
N ASP A 154 -1.36 -19.44 -22.05
CA ASP A 154 -0.16 -20.00 -22.67
C ASP A 154 -0.40 -21.33 -23.42
N GLY A 155 -1.65 -21.79 -23.49
CA GLY A 155 -2.05 -23.05 -24.11
C GLY A 155 -1.83 -24.29 -23.25
N THR A 156 -1.26 -24.17 -22.05
CA THR A 156 -1.11 -25.29 -21.11
C THR A 156 -2.44 -25.63 -20.45
N TRP A 157 -2.57 -26.85 -19.93
CA TRP A 157 -3.74 -27.20 -19.12
C TRP A 157 -3.62 -26.63 -17.71
N THR A 158 -4.69 -26.03 -17.21
CA THR A 158 -4.76 -25.52 -15.84
C THR A 158 -6.14 -25.76 -15.24
N THR A 159 -6.24 -25.65 -13.92
CA THR A 159 -7.50 -25.70 -13.20
C THR A 159 -8.15 -24.31 -13.21
N TYR A 160 -9.43 -24.25 -13.59
CA TYR A 160 -10.21 -23.03 -13.58
C TYR A 160 -10.64 -22.65 -12.15
N SER A 161 -9.73 -21.99 -11.43
CA SER A 161 -9.90 -21.58 -10.04
C SER A 161 -9.45 -20.14 -9.82
N PRO A 162 -10.06 -19.41 -8.87
CA PRO A 162 -9.61 -18.07 -8.54
C PRO A 162 -8.20 -18.11 -7.97
N ARG A 163 -7.40 -17.09 -8.31
CA ARG A 163 -6.09 -16.85 -7.69
C ARG A 163 -6.24 -15.71 -6.68
N LYS A 164 -5.77 -15.94 -5.46
CA LYS A 164 -5.68 -14.93 -4.40
C LYS A 164 -4.23 -14.48 -4.26
#